data_AF-A0A925GM53-F1
#
_entry.id   AF-A0A925GM53-F1
#
_cell.length_a   1.000
_cell.length_b   1.000
_cell.length_c   1.000
_cell.angle_alpha   90.00
_cell.angle_beta   90.00
_cell.angle_gamma   90.00
#
_symmetry.space_group_name_H-M   'P 1'
#
loop_
_entity.id
_entity.type
_entity.pdbx_description
1 polymer ?
#
loop_
_entity_poly.entity_id
_entity_poly.type
_entity_poly.pdbx_seq_one_letter_code
_entity_poly.pdbx_strand_id
1 'polypeptide(L)' 'MRASPRGGIVVVQFQLDNTNRLTAVKVHTDNAQLNAELIRRLTGLKVKGADLRDQKTYTFRLRFQRDV' A
#
# COMPACT_ATOMS: atom_id res chain seq x y z
N MET A 1 -23.19 18.41 6.50
CA MET A 1 -22.16 19.46 6.42
C MET A 1 -21.04 18.99 5.49
N ARG A 2 -20.93 19.65 4.32
CA ARG A 2 -19.82 19.74 3.35
C ARG A 2 -18.88 18.52 3.12
N ALA A 3 -18.88 18.08 1.86
CA ALA A 3 -17.97 17.10 1.26
C ALA A 3 -16.49 17.37 1.60
N SER A 4 -15.80 16.35 2.11
CA SER A 4 -14.35 16.36 2.30
C SER A 4 -13.65 16.47 0.94
N PRO A 5 -12.92 17.55 0.64
CA PRO A 5 -12.24 17.69 -0.63
C PRO A 5 -10.88 16.96 -0.61
N ARG A 6 -10.74 15.96 -1.48
CA ARG A 6 -9.57 15.81 -2.40
C ARG A 6 -8.21 15.35 -1.83
N GLY A 7 -8.18 14.23 -1.11
CA GLY A 7 -6.96 13.42 -0.95
C GLY A 7 -7.06 12.41 0.18
N GLY A 8 -7.24 11.13 -0.16
CA GLY A 8 -7.38 10.05 0.83
C GLY A 8 -6.02 9.56 1.35
N ILE A 9 -5.97 9.21 2.64
CA ILE A 9 -4.87 8.39 3.18
C ILE A 9 -5.30 6.93 3.07
N VAL A 10 -4.43 6.10 2.49
CA VAL A 10 -4.61 4.67 2.39
C VAL A 10 -3.53 3.99 3.21
N VAL A 11 -3.94 3.13 4.15
CA VAL A 11 -3.00 2.32 4.92
C VAL A 11 -2.81 1.00 4.20
N VAL A 12 -1.56 0.63 3.97
CA VAL A 12 -1.21 -0.65 3.33
C VAL A 12 -0.28 -1.41 4.26
N GLN A 13 -0.59 -2.69 4.46
CA GLN A 13 0.25 -3.64 5.16
C GLN A 13 0.77 -4.67 4.18
N PHE A 14 2.02 -5.09 4.34
CA PHE A 14 2.66 -6.05 3.45
C PHE A 14 3.79 -6.77 4.18
N GLN A 15 4.21 -7.89 3.61
CA GLN A 15 5.43 -8.59 3.98
C GLN A 15 6.40 -8.53 2.81
N LEU A 16 7.66 -8.87 3.08
CA LEU A 16 8.68 -9.03 2.05
C LEU A 16 9.10 -10.50 2.00
N ASP A 17 9.27 -11.00 0.78
CA ASP A 17 9.92 -12.28 0.56
C ASP A 17 11.46 -12.16 0.60
N ASN A 18 12.14 -13.30 0.48
CA ASN A 18 13.60 -13.38 0.48
C ASN A 18 14.26 -12.67 -0.73
N THR A 19 13.47 -12.19 -1.69
CA THR A 19 13.92 -11.42 -2.86
C THR A 19 13.54 -9.94 -2.79
N ASN A 20 13.07 -9.49 -1.61
CA ASN A 20 12.54 -8.16 -1.34
C ASN A 20 11.33 -7.78 -2.19
N ARG A 21 10.45 -8.74 -2.52
CA ARG A 21 9.18 -8.46 -3.18
C ARG A 21 8.03 -8.38 -2.19
N LEU A 22 7.08 -7.48 -2.47
CA LEU A 22 5.86 -7.34 -1.68
C LEU A 22 4.99 -8.59 -1.78
N THR A 23 4.70 -9.18 -0.63
CA THR A 23 3.76 -10.29 -0.45
C THR A 23 2.74 -9.95 0.62
N ALA A 24 1.66 -10.75 0.72
CA ALA A 24 0.61 -10.59 1.73
C ALA A 24 0.04 -9.15 1.84
N VAL A 25 -0.11 -8.47 0.70
CA VAL A 25 -0.56 -7.07 0.66
C VAL A 25 -2.01 -6.95 1.11
N LYS A 26 -2.27 -6.08 2.09
CA LYS A 26 -3.60 -5.69 2.58
C LYS A 26 -3.75 -4.19 2.52
N VAL A 27 -4.88 -3.72 2.00
CA VAL A 27 -5.17 -2.29 1.83
C VAL A 27 -6.42 -1.95 2.63
N HIS A 28 -6.32 -0.94 3.49
CA HIS A 28 -7.39 -0.54 4.42
C HIS A 28 -7.99 0.79 3.97
N THR A 29 -9.11 0.70 3.25
CA THR A 29 -9.97 1.83 2.86
C THR A 29 -11.41 1.36 2.69
N ASP A 30 -12.38 2.28 2.76
CA ASP A 30 -13.79 2.02 2.43
C ASP A 30 -14.06 1.83 0.92
N ASN A 31 -13.04 1.97 0.06
CA ASN A 31 -13.17 1.81 -1.39
C ASN A 31 -12.60 0.46 -1.85
N ALA A 32 -13.50 -0.52 -2.00
CA ALA A 32 -13.15 -1.87 -2.42
C ALA A 32 -12.47 -1.96 -3.80
N GLN A 33 -12.88 -1.12 -4.76
CA GLN A 33 -12.25 -1.08 -6.09
C GLN A 33 -10.81 -0.58 -6.02
N LEU A 34 -10.57 0.48 -5.24
CA LEU A 34 -9.23 1.00 -4.99
C LEU A 34 -8.36 -0.02 -4.27
N ASN A 35 -8.93 -0.73 -3.29
CA ASN A 35 -8.22 -1.79 -2.58
C ASN A 35 -7.75 -2.89 -3.55
N ALA A 36 -8.65 -3.38 -4.42
CA ALA A 36 -8.32 -4.41 -5.40
C ALA A 36 -7.24 -3.94 -6.41
N GLU A 37 -7.36 -2.73 -6.94
CA GLU A 37 -6.37 -2.15 -7.84
C GLU A 37 -4.99 -2.01 -7.17
N LEU A 38 -4.94 -1.50 -5.93
CA LEU A 38 -3.68 -1.33 -5.20
C LEU A 38 -3.05 -2.67 -4.83
N ILE A 39 -3.85 -3.65 -4.37
CA ILE A 39 -3.35 -5.01 -4.11
C ILE A 39 -2.73 -5.59 -5.39
N ARG A 40 -3.42 -5.50 -6.53
CA ARG A 40 -2.91 -6.01 -7.82
C ARG A 40 -1.62 -5.33 -8.25
N ARG A 41 -1.53 -4.00 -8.09
CA ARG A 41 -0.37 -3.21 -8.52
C ARG A 41 0.84 -3.37 -7.62
N LEU A 42 0.62 -3.51 -6.31
CA LEU A 42 1.70 -3.54 -5.31
C LEU A 42 2.28 -4.94 -5.13
N THR A 43 1.46 -5.99 -5.21
CA THR A 43 1.93 -7.36 -5.04
C THR A 43 3.02 -7.70 -6.06
N GLY A 44 4.13 -8.26 -5.60
CA GLY A 44 5.26 -8.66 -6.44
C GLY A 44 6.23 -7.55 -6.82
N LEU A 45 5.94 -6.28 -6.50
CA LEU A 45 6.89 -5.18 -6.69
C LEU A 45 8.12 -5.40 -5.81
N LYS A 46 9.31 -5.13 -6.37
CA LYS A 46 10.58 -5.24 -5.67
C LYS A 46 10.92 -3.93 -4.98
N VAL A 47 11.14 -3.96 -3.67
CA VAL A 47 11.61 -2.81 -2.90
C VAL A 47 13.12 -2.74 -2.98
N LYS A 48 13.65 -1.59 -3.39
CA LYS A 48 15.09 -1.29 -3.36
C LYS A 48 15.43 -0.57 -2.05
N GLY A 49 16.61 -0.85 -1.48
CA GLY A 49 17.13 -0.14 -0.30
C GLY A 49 16.62 -0.65 1.06
N ALA A 50 15.89 -1.75 1.06
CA ALA A 50 15.39 -2.40 2.25
C ALA A 50 16.25 -3.63 2.55
N ASP A 51 17.17 -3.58 3.52
CA ASP A 51 17.73 -4.81 4.15
C ASP A 51 16.69 -5.36 5.16
N LEU A 52 15.44 -5.42 4.72
CA LEU A 52 14.28 -5.84 5.50
C LEU A 52 14.22 -7.37 5.48
N ARG A 53 15.21 -8.00 6.12
CA ARG A 53 15.44 -9.45 6.09
C ARG A 53 14.53 -10.28 6.98
N ASP A 54 13.63 -9.65 7.71
CA ASP A 54 12.66 -10.36 8.53
C ASP A 54 11.29 -10.42 7.83
N GLN A 55 10.60 -11.56 7.95
CA GLN A 55 9.17 -11.75 7.60
C GLN A 55 8.22 -10.90 8.48
N LYS A 56 8.65 -9.70 8.88
CA LYS A 56 7.86 -8.73 9.61
C LYS A 56 6.78 -8.16 8.70
N THR A 57 5.65 -7.85 9.30
CA THR A 57 4.60 -7.08 8.65
C THR A 57 4.98 -5.61 8.70
N TYR A 58 5.16 -5.01 7.52
CA TYR A 58 5.44 -3.59 7.36
C TYR A 58 4.15 -2.85 7.06
N THR A 59 4.07 -1.59 7.48
CA THR A 59 2.93 -0.71 7.22
C THR A 59 3.42 0.59 6.59
N PHE A 60 2.85 0.98 5.46
CA PHE A 60 3.04 2.32 4.89
C PHE A 60 1.72 3.04 4.71
N ARG A 61 1.77 4.38 4.80
CA ARG A 61 0.64 5.27 4.59
C ARG A 61 0.84 5.97 3.25
N LEU A 62 -0.01 5.66 2.29
CA LEU A 62 -0.06 6.37 1.01
C LEU A 62 -1.00 7.57 1.15
N ARG A 63 -0.55 8.75 0.74
CA ARG A 63 -1.41 9.92 0.63
C ARG A 63 -1.62 10.20 -0.85
N PHE A 64 -2.88 10.13 -1.29
CA PHE A 64 -3.24 10.50 -2.65
C PHE A 64 -3.39 12.02 -2.70
N GLN A 65 -2.52 12.68 -3.45
CA GLN A 65 -2.72 14.08 -3.84
C GLN A 65 -3.46 14.07 -5.16
N ARG A 66 -4.52 14.89 -5.25
CA ARG A 66 -5.17 15.13 -6.54
C ARG A 66 -4.21 15.98 -7.36
N ASP A 67 -3.74 15.45 -8.49
CA ASP A 67 -3.03 16.23 -9.49
C ASP A 67 -4.01 17.30 -10.01
N VAL A 68 -3.62 18.58 -9.89
CA VAL A 68 -4.49 19.75 -10.17
C VAL A 68 -4.06 20.39 -11.47
#